data_AF-A0A949MG70-F1
#
_entry.id   AF-A0A949MG70-F1
#
_cell.length_a   1.000
_cell.length_b   1.000
_cell.length_c   1.000
_cell.angle_alpha   90.00
_cell.angle_beta   90.00
_cell.angle_gamma   90.00
#
_symmetry.space_group_name_H-M   'P 1'
#
loop_
_entity.id
_entity.type
_entity.pdbx_description
1 polymer ?
#
loop_
_entity_poly.entity_id
_entity_poly.type
_entity_poly.pdbx_seq_one_letter_code
_entity_poly.pdbx_strand_id
1 'polypeptide(L)'
;ARELGFNLDEVRALLGLADARDVPCSEVKDMAIEHREDIKTKIADLRRMQKVLDTLITQCQAGDQPGCPLIETLFRHTNPSGGNPRLSPRNAARADVKSTE
;
A
#
# COMPACT_ATOMS: atom_id res chain seq x y z
N ALA A 1 17.65 -15.44 8.63
CA ALA A 1 16.37 -16.05 8.24
C ALA A 1 15.22 -15.02 8.28
N ARG A 2 14.82 -14.48 9.44
CA ARG A 2 13.75 -13.45 9.52
C ARG A 2 14.11 -12.14 8.80
N GLU A 3 15.38 -11.75 8.81
CA GLU A 3 15.88 -10.59 8.05
C GLU A 3 15.82 -10.78 6.52
N LEU A 4 15.76 -12.02 6.05
CA LEU A 4 15.68 -12.35 4.63
C LEU A 4 14.21 -12.52 4.16
N GLY A 5 13.24 -12.31 5.04
CA GLY A 5 11.82 -12.39 4.69
C GLY A 5 11.20 -13.78 4.80
N PHE A 6 11.97 -14.82 5.14
CA PHE A 6 11.44 -16.17 5.31
C PHE A 6 10.33 -16.19 6.36
N ASN A 7 9.19 -16.76 5.99
CA ASN A 7 8.09 -17.02 6.89
C ASN A 7 8.45 -18.17 7.85
N LEU A 8 7.66 -18.33 8.91
CA LEU A 8 7.98 -19.28 9.97
C LEU A 8 7.98 -20.74 9.48
N ASP A 9 7.16 -21.06 8.48
CA ASP A 9 7.07 -22.40 7.91
C ASP A 9 8.27 -22.71 7.02
N GLU A 10 8.74 -21.74 6.23
CA GLU A 10 9.98 -21.85 5.46
C GLU A 10 11.20 -21.99 6.37
N VAL A 11 11.26 -21.23 7.47
CA VAL A 11 12.34 -21.39 8.46
C VAL A 11 12.32 -22.79 9.07
N ARG A 12 11.15 -23.34 9.40
CA ARG A 12 11.02 -24.71 9.90
C ARG A 12 11.46 -25.74 8.87
N ALA A 13 11.10 -25.55 7.60
CA ALA A 13 11.54 -26.44 6.52
C ALA A 13 13.07 -26.41 6.35
N LEU A 14 13.68 -25.23 6.36
CA LEU A 14 15.13 -25.08 6.30
C LEU A 14 15.86 -25.73 7.50
N LEU A 15 15.30 -25.62 8.70
CA LEU A 15 15.85 -26.26 9.90
C LEU A 15 15.71 -27.79 9.84
N GLY A 16 14.56 -28.30 9.38
CA GLY A 16 14.35 -29.73 9.19
C GLY A 16 15.29 -30.32 8.14
N LEU A 17 15.61 -29.56 7.10
CA LEU A 17 16.63 -29.93 6.11
C LEU A 17 18.05 -29.90 6.72
N ALA A 18 18.38 -28.89 7.54
CA ALA A 18 19.69 -28.82 8.18
C ALA A 18 19.94 -29.98 9.17
N ASP A 19 18.90 -30.51 9.81
CA ASP A 19 18.99 -31.67 10.71
C ASP A 19 19.24 -32.99 9.95
N ALA A 20 18.88 -33.06 8.66
CA ALA A 20 19.23 -34.17 7.79
C ALA A 20 20.69 -34.00 7.31
N ARG A 21 21.57 -34.90 7.77
CA ARG A 21 23.04 -34.82 7.58
C ARG A 21 23.53 -34.74 6.14
N ASP A 22 22.67 -35.05 5.16
CA ASP A 22 23.00 -35.11 3.72
C ASP A 22 21.95 -34.41 2.84
N VAL A 23 21.46 -33.24 3.23
CA VAL A 23 20.61 -32.47 2.30
C VAL A 23 21.45 -31.91 1.16
N PRO A 24 21.08 -32.19 -0.10
CA PRO A 24 21.78 -31.63 -1.23
C PRO A 24 21.54 -30.12 -1.28
N CYS A 25 22.62 -29.35 -1.44
CA CYS A 25 22.57 -27.89 -1.57
C CYS A 25 21.59 -27.41 -2.66
N SER A 26 21.30 -28.24 -3.66
CA SER A 26 20.29 -27.97 -4.69
C SER A 26 18.87 -27.79 -4.12
N GLU A 27 18.48 -28.59 -3.13
CA GLU A 27 17.12 -28.53 -2.56
C GLU A 27 16.90 -27.23 -1.77
N VAL A 28 17.89 -26.87 -0.95
CA VAL A 28 17.89 -25.58 -0.23
C VAL A 28 17.93 -24.39 -1.20
N LYS A 29 18.68 -24.53 -2.31
CA LYS A 29 18.74 -23.51 -3.35
C LYS A 29 17.40 -23.31 -4.04
N ASP A 30 16.69 -24.38 -4.37
CA ASP A 30 15.39 -24.29 -5.05
C ASP A 30 14.35 -23.59 -4.15
N MET A 31 14.31 -23.91 -2.87
CA MET A 31 13.49 -23.18 -1.88
C MET A 31 13.84 -21.70 -1.81
N ALA A 32 15.13 -21.36 -1.79
CA ALA A 32 15.58 -19.97 -1.75
C ALA A 32 15.22 -19.21 -3.05
N ILE A 33 15.21 -19.90 -4.21
CA ILE A 33 14.79 -19.32 -5.49
C ILE A 33 13.29 -19.02 -5.46
N GLU A 34 12.47 -19.97 -5.02
CA GLU A 34 11.01 -19.80 -4.90
C GLU A 34 10.69 -18.61 -3.99
N HIS A 35 11.27 -18.59 -2.79
CA HIS A 35 11.08 -17.47 -1.86
C HIS A 35 11.51 -16.12 -2.44
N ARG A 36 12.60 -16.09 -3.22
CA ARG A 36 13.03 -14.87 -3.91
C ARG A 36 12.00 -14.37 -4.92
N GLU A 37 11.35 -15.26 -5.66
CA GLU A 37 10.30 -14.88 -6.61
C GLU A 37 9.04 -14.36 -5.89
N ASP A 38 8.70 -14.92 -4.74
CA ASP A 38 7.62 -14.39 -3.88
C ASP A 38 7.92 -12.98 -3.38
N ILE A 39 9.16 -12.75 -2.91
CA ILE A 39 9.61 -11.40 -2.51
C ILE A 39 9.49 -10.42 -3.69
N LYS A 40 9.92 -10.82 -4.89
CA LYS A 40 9.81 -9.95 -6.09
C LYS A 40 8.37 -9.60 -6.41
N THR A 41 7.46 -10.58 -6.33
CA THR A 41 6.02 -10.36 -6.55
C THR A 41 5.49 -9.37 -5.54
N LYS A 42 5.81 -9.56 -4.25
CA LYS A 42 5.37 -8.66 -3.18
C LYS A 42 5.95 -7.25 -3.33
N ILE A 43 7.21 -7.11 -3.76
CA ILE A 43 7.81 -5.81 -4.08
C ILE A 43 7.07 -5.14 -5.23
N ALA A 44 6.70 -5.88 -6.28
CA ALA A 44 5.95 -5.32 -7.41
C ALA A 44 4.58 -4.79 -6.95
N ASP A 45 3.87 -5.55 -6.11
CA ASP A 45 2.59 -5.13 -5.54
C ASP A 45 2.74 -3.92 -4.63
N LEU A 46 3.71 -3.93 -3.71
CA LEU A 46 3.97 -2.81 -2.82
C LEU A 46 4.36 -1.55 -3.60
N ARG A 47 5.18 -1.66 -4.67
CA ARG A 47 5.49 -0.53 -5.55
C ARG A 47 4.26 0.00 -6.27
N ARG A 48 3.33 -0.87 -6.66
CA ARG A 48 2.05 -0.45 -7.26
C ARG A 48 1.22 0.34 -6.26
N MET A 49 1.08 -0.17 -5.03
CA MET A 49 0.35 0.51 -3.96
C MET A 49 1.00 1.86 -3.61
N GLN A 50 2.33 1.88 -3.52
CA GLN A 50 3.11 3.09 -3.27
C GLN A 50 2.82 4.16 -4.33
N LYS A 51 2.86 3.82 -5.63
CA LYS A 51 2.55 4.79 -6.71
C LYS A 51 1.16 5.43 -6.57
N VAL A 52 0.16 4.63 -6.16
CA VAL A 52 -1.18 5.15 -5.91
C VAL A 52 -1.16 6.13 -4.74
N LEU A 53 -0.51 5.76 -3.63
CA LEU A 53 -0.38 6.65 -2.47
C LEU A 53 0.38 7.93 -2.80
N ASP A 54 1.50 7.85 -3.52
CA ASP A 54 2.29 9.01 -3.95
C ASP A 54 1.44 9.98 -4.80
N THR A 55 0.60 9.44 -5.68
CA THR A 55 -0.33 10.24 -6.49
C THR A 55 -1.34 10.96 -5.61
N LEU A 56 -1.95 10.26 -4.64
CA LEU A 56 -2.93 10.83 -3.72
C LEU A 56 -2.30 11.88 -2.80
N ILE A 57 -1.07 11.65 -2.34
CA ILE A 57 -0.30 12.61 -1.55
C ILE A 57 0.01 13.87 -2.36
N THR A 58 0.40 13.72 -3.63
CA THR A 58 0.68 14.87 -4.51
C THR A 58 -0.58 15.69 -4.80
N GLN A 59 -1.73 15.03 -4.94
CA GLN A 59 -3.03 15.70 -5.09
C GLN A 59 -3.51 16.37 -3.80
N CYS A 60 -3.07 15.85 -2.65
CA CYS A 60 -3.31 16.45 -1.36
C CYS A 60 -2.40 17.68 -1.18
N GLN A 61 -2.76 18.80 -1.81
CA GLN A 61 -2.08 20.07 -1.57
C GLN A 61 -2.30 20.49 -0.10
N ALA A 62 -1.22 20.78 0.60
CA ALA A 62 -1.26 21.33 1.95
C ALA A 62 -1.81 22.76 1.89
N GLY A 63 -3.12 22.93 2.08
CA GLY A 63 -3.74 24.24 2.21
C GLY A 63 -5.22 24.22 1.91
N ASP A 64 -6.03 24.57 2.93
CA ASP A 64 -7.43 25.06 3.00
C ASP A 64 -8.49 24.61 1.96
N GLN A 65 -8.20 23.62 1.11
CA GLN A 65 -9.19 23.09 0.19
C GLN A 65 -10.16 22.17 0.94
N PRO A 66 -11.47 22.42 0.85
CA PRO A 66 -12.47 21.51 1.39
C PRO A 66 -12.49 20.24 0.55
N GLY A 67 -12.01 19.14 1.12
CA GLY A 67 -12.01 17.81 0.49
C GLY A 67 -10.61 17.22 0.44
N CYS A 68 -10.40 16.08 1.10
CA CYS A 68 -9.13 15.37 1.10
C CYS A 68 -9.16 14.26 0.03
N PRO A 69 -8.35 14.33 -1.05
CA PRO A 69 -8.36 13.35 -2.13
C PRO A 69 -8.08 11.91 -1.66
N LEU A 70 -7.28 11.74 -0.59
CA LEU A 70 -7.03 10.46 0.06
C LEU A 70 -8.32 9.85 0.62
N ILE A 71 -9.08 10.62 1.39
CA ILE A 71 -10.32 10.18 2.02
C ILE A 71 -11.41 9.90 0.98
N GLU A 72 -11.56 10.77 -0.03
CA GLU A 72 -12.52 10.56 -1.12
C GLU A 72 -12.27 9.27 -1.89
N THR A 73 -11.01 8.93 -2.13
CA THR A 73 -10.64 7.72 -2.87
C THR A 73 -10.98 6.46 -2.08
N LEU A 74 -10.79 6.47 -0.75
CA LEU A 74 -11.22 5.37 0.11
C LEU A 74 -12.75 5.17 0.07
N PHE A 75 -13.53 6.25 0.09
CA PHE A 75 -14.99 6.18 -0.02
C PHE A 75 -15.49 5.75 -1.41
N ARG A 76 -14.76 6.03 -2.48
CA ARG A 76 -15.10 5.54 -3.84
C ARG A 76 -14.89 4.04 -3.98
N HIS A 77 -13.90 3.46 -3.30
CA HIS A 77 -13.62 2.01 -3.40
C HIS A 77 -14.50 1.15 -2.50
N THR A 78 -15.14 1.71 -1.46
CA THR A 78 -16.04 0.98 -0.55
C THR A 78 -17.49 0.90 -1.05
N ASN A 79 -17.84 1.52 -2.18
CA ASN A 79 -19.18 1.40 -2.76
C ASN A 79 -19.14 0.90 -4.21
N PRO A 80 -19.15 -0.43 -4.46
CA PRO A 80 -19.22 -0.99 -5.81
C PRO A 80 -20.62 -0.86 -6.46
N SER A 81 -21.57 -0.13 -5.86
CA SER A 81 -22.90 0.09 -6.43
C SER A 81 -23.43 1.50 -6.17
N GLY A 82 -23.28 2.38 -7.15
CA GLY A 82 -24.21 3.48 -7.40
C GLY A 82 -24.21 4.66 -6.42
N GLY A 83 -23.47 5.70 -6.79
CA GLY A 83 -23.90 7.11 -6.66
C GLY A 83 -23.82 7.78 -5.28
N ASN A 84 -22.99 8.83 -5.18
CA ASN A 84 -23.49 10.11 -4.69
C ASN A 84 -22.64 11.29 -5.20
N PRO A 85 -23.15 12.16 -6.09
CA PRO A 85 -22.52 13.42 -6.43
C PRO A 85 -22.90 14.48 -5.39
N ARG A 86 -22.49 14.34 -4.12
CA ARG A 86 -22.70 15.38 -3.09
C ARG A 86 -21.61 15.38 -2.03
N LEU A 87 -20.41 15.79 -2.41
CA LEU A 87 -19.55 16.54 -1.49
C LEU A 87 -19.92 18.01 -1.68
N SER A 88 -20.73 18.53 -0.75
CA SER A 88 -21.24 19.89 -0.76
C SER A 88 -20.09 20.90 -0.52
N PRO A 89 -20.03 22.04 -1.24
CA PRO A 89 -19.13 23.12 -0.91
C PRO A 89 -19.68 23.86 0.30
N ARG A 90 -19.23 23.51 1.51
CA ARG A 90 -19.73 24.13 2.74
C ARG A 90 -19.06 25.47 3.12
N ASN A 91 -18.18 26.02 2.28
CA ASN A 91 -17.53 27.34 2.49
C ASN A 91 -17.74 28.31 1.31
N ALA A 92 -18.94 28.37 0.74
CA ALA A 92 -19.37 29.50 -0.10
C ALA A 92 -20.22 30.47 0.74
N ALA A 93 -19.69 31.01 1.84
CA ALA A 93 -20.33 32.10 2.60
C ALA A 93 -19.40 32.73 3.65
N ARG A 94 -18.64 33.76 3.25
CA ARG A 94 -18.41 35.01 3.99
C ARG A 94 -17.52 35.90 3.11
N ALA A 95 -18.13 36.70 2.23
CA ALA A 95 -18.66 38.03 2.49
C ALA A 95 -17.59 39.09 2.24
N ASP A 96 -17.67 39.69 1.04
CA ASP A 96 -17.44 41.09 0.81
C ASP A 96 -17.87 41.94 2.02
N VAL A 97 -16.90 42.55 2.70
CA VAL A 97 -17.14 43.80 3.43
C VAL A 97 -16.32 44.88 2.73
N LYS A 98 -16.96 45.46 1.72
CA LYS A 98 -16.61 46.76 1.21
C LYS A 98 -17.16 47.78 2.21
N SER A 99 -16.28 48.49 2.91
CA SER A 99 -16.55 49.73 3.62
C SER A 99 -15.25 50.53 3.52
N THR A 100 -15.10 51.50 2.62
CA THR A 100 -15.50 52.91 2.84
C THR A 100 -15.39 53.30 4.30
N GLU A 101 -14.22 53.79 4.71
CA GLU A 101 -13.92 55.22 4.91
C GLU A 101 -12.42 55.47 4.64
#